data_AF-A0A222GCC1-F1
#
_entry.id   AF-A0A222GCC1-F1
#
_cell.length_a   1.000
_cell.length_b   1.000
_cell.length_c   1.000
_cell.angle_alpha   90.00
_cell.angle_beta   90.00
_cell.angle_gamma   90.00
#
_symmetry.space_group_name_H-M   'P 1'
#
loop_
_entity.id
_entity.type
_entity.pdbx_description
1 polymer ?
#
loop_
_entity_poly.entity_id
_entity_poly.type
_entity_poly.pdbx_seq_one_letter_code
_entity_poly.pdbx_strand_id
1 'polypeptide(L)' 'MVGLMLLTLTTGCASSSDLDKSAERHIKSGDYYQSIGQHQAAREEYSEADKDFDQAGEVFSILIDLFNHFSKDD' A
#
# COMPACT_ATOMS: atom_id res chain seq x y z
N MET A 1 22.94 -13.34 -8.08
CA MET A 1 21.67 -12.61 -8.29
C MET A 1 20.45 -13.22 -7.58
N VAL A 2 20.30 -14.54 -7.45
CA VAL A 2 19.05 -15.19 -6.92
C VAL A 2 18.64 -14.73 -5.49
N GLY A 3 19.59 -14.49 -4.58
CA GLY A 3 19.28 -14.09 -3.20
C GLY A 3 18.68 -12.69 -3.05
N LEU A 4 19.08 -11.73 -3.90
CA LEU A 4 18.57 -10.35 -3.88
C LEU A 4 17.13 -10.29 -4.43
N MET A 5 16.82 -11.12 -5.41
CA MET A 5 15.50 -11.27 -6.00
C MET A 5 14.48 -11.85 -5.00
N LEU A 6 14.90 -12.80 -4.15
CA LEU A 6 14.04 -13.34 -3.09
C LEU A 6 13.78 -12.33 -1.96
N LEU A 7 14.76 -11.47 -1.65
CA LEU A 7 14.60 -10.42 -0.62
C LEU A 7 13.59 -9.35 -1.05
N THR A 8 13.62 -8.92 -2.30
CA THR A 8 12.69 -7.90 -2.84
C THR A 8 11.25 -8.43 -2.95
N LEU A 9 11.07 -9.69 -3.34
CA LEU A 9 9.74 -10.32 -3.40
C LEU A 9 9.10 -10.49 -2.01
N THR A 10 9.90 -10.84 -1.00
CA THR A 10 9.38 -11.06 0.36
C THR A 10 9.08 -9.74 1.10
N THR A 11 9.88 -8.70 0.90
CA THR A 11 9.62 -7.36 1.47
C THR A 11 8.48 -6.63 0.79
N GLY A 12 8.34 -6.76 -0.54
CA GLY A 12 7.20 -6.20 -1.28
C GLY A 12 5.86 -6.78 -0.83
N CYS A 13 5.78 -8.11 -0.64
CA CYS A 13 4.56 -8.77 -0.17
C CYS A 13 4.20 -8.41 1.28
N ALA A 14 5.17 -8.29 2.18
CA ALA A 14 4.91 -7.91 3.57
C ALA A 14 4.45 -6.46 3.68
N SER A 15 5.14 -5.53 3.01
CA SER A 15 4.80 -4.10 3.03
C SER A 15 3.43 -3.82 2.42
N SER A 16 3.08 -4.50 1.32
CA SER A 16 1.76 -4.38 0.70
C SER A 16 0.65 -4.92 1.61
N SER A 17 0.90 -5.98 2.38
CA SER A 17 -0.10 -6.55 3.30
C SER A 17 -0.36 -5.66 4.52
N ASP A 18 0.65 -4.92 5.01
CA ASP A 18 0.46 -3.99 6.12
C ASP A 18 -0.26 -2.70 5.69
N LEU A 19 0.03 -2.20 4.48
CA LEU A 19 -0.69 -1.07 3.88
C LEU A 19 -2.15 -1.42 3.60
N ASP A 20 -2.43 -2.60 3.06
CA ASP A 20 -3.79 -3.09 2.81
C ASP A 20 -4.63 -3.16 4.11
N LYS A 21 -4.05 -3.73 5.17
CA LYS A 21 -4.70 -3.74 6.51
C LYS A 21 -4.90 -2.34 7.08
N SER A 22 -4.02 -1.40 6.75
CA SER A 22 -4.14 -0.01 7.19
C SER A 22 -5.30 0.67 6.46
N ALA A 23 -5.37 0.54 5.15
CA ALA A 23 -6.47 1.03 4.33
C ALA A 23 -7.82 0.45 4.77
N GLU A 24 -7.92 -0.85 5.05
CA GLU A 24 -9.15 -1.47 5.58
C GLU A 24 -9.62 -0.86 6.90
N ARG A 25 -8.68 -0.52 7.81
CA ARG A 25 -9.01 0.13 9.08
C ARG A 25 -9.60 1.52 8.85
N HIS A 26 -9.00 2.28 7.95
CA HIS A 26 -9.48 3.61 7.57
C HIS A 26 -10.85 3.55 6.92
N ILE A 27 -11.10 2.61 5.99
CA ILE A 27 -12.43 2.38 5.40
C ILE A 27 -13.47 2.10 6.48
N LYS A 28 -13.16 1.18 7.41
CA LYS A 28 -14.09 0.81 8.48
C LYS A 28 -14.38 1.98 9.44
N SER A 29 -13.37 2.80 9.74
CA SER A 29 -13.53 4.03 10.52
C SER A 29 -14.41 5.04 9.78
N GLY A 30 -14.18 5.21 8.48
CA GLY A 30 -14.98 6.05 7.60
C GLY A 30 -16.45 5.64 7.55
N ASP A 31 -16.72 4.34 7.38
CA ASP A 31 -18.07 3.76 7.39
C ASP A 31 -18.78 4.04 8.72
N TYR A 32 -18.06 3.88 9.83
CA TYR A 32 -18.59 4.19 11.16
C TYR A 32 -18.97 5.66 11.26
N TYR A 33 -18.06 6.59 10.93
CA TYR A 33 -18.33 8.03 10.98
C TYR A 33 -19.46 8.45 10.06
N GLN A 34 -19.54 7.85 8.87
CA GLN A 34 -20.63 8.08 7.93
C GLN A 34 -21.97 7.61 8.50
N SER A 35 -22.01 6.46 9.17
CA SER A 35 -23.23 5.91 9.78
C SER A 35 -23.78 6.76 10.92
N ILE A 36 -22.91 7.48 11.65
CA ILE A 36 -23.30 8.40 12.72
C ILE A 36 -23.46 9.86 12.27
N GLY A 37 -23.41 10.12 10.95
CA GLY A 37 -23.61 11.44 10.36
C GLY A 37 -22.40 12.38 10.45
N GLN A 38 -21.23 11.89 10.86
CA GLN A 38 -19.98 12.63 10.89
C GLN A 38 -19.26 12.57 9.53
N HIS A 39 -19.89 13.18 8.52
CA HIS A 39 -19.42 13.11 7.13
C HIS A 39 -18.00 13.67 6.90
N GLN A 40 -17.58 14.67 7.68
CA GLN A 40 -16.23 15.22 7.56
C GLN A 40 -15.17 14.21 8.03
N ALA A 41 -15.34 13.63 9.23
CA ALA A 41 -14.44 12.60 9.75
C ALA A 41 -14.41 11.37 8.83
N ALA A 42 -15.57 10.98 8.28
CA ALA A 42 -15.62 9.90 7.29
C ALA A 42 -14.78 10.18 6.04
N ARG A 43 -14.85 11.41 5.51
CA ARG A 43 -14.05 11.81 4.34
C ARG A 43 -12.55 11.82 4.63
N GLU A 44 -12.15 12.26 5.82
CA GLU A 44 -10.76 12.24 6.24
C GLU A 44 -10.24 10.80 6.30
N GLU A 45 -11.00 9.89 6.91
CA GLU A 45 -10.64 8.47 6.97
C GLU A 45 -10.54 7.82 5.59
N TYR A 46 -11.51 8.05 4.69
CA TYR A 46 -11.40 7.54 3.32
C TYR A 46 -10.20 8.12 2.56
N SER A 47 -9.82 9.37 2.84
CA SER A 47 -8.63 9.97 2.23
C SER A 47 -7.33 9.33 2.73
N GLU A 48 -7.26 8.89 3.98
CA GLU A 48 -6.09 8.15 4.48
C GLU A 48 -6.02 6.74 3.88
N ALA A 49 -7.17 6.06 3.72
CA ALA A 49 -7.22 4.78 3.01
C ALA A 49 -6.69 4.89 1.57
N ASP A 50 -7.05 5.96 0.86
CA ASP A 50 -6.61 6.23 -0.51
C ASP A 50 -5.08 6.43 -0.58
N LYS A 51 -4.50 7.15 0.39
CA LYS A 51 -3.05 7.32 0.50
C LYS A 51 -2.31 6.00 0.74
N ASP A 52 -2.87 5.12 1.56
CA ASP A 52 -2.28 3.80 1.82
C ASP A 52 -2.26 2.94 0.54
N PHE A 53 -3.31 3.01 -0.28
CA PHE A 53 -3.35 2.33 -1.58
C PHE A 53 -2.36 2.93 -2.59
N ASP A 54 -2.28 4.26 -2.68
CA ASP A 54 -1.32 4.95 -3.55
C ASP A 54 0.12 4.60 -3.17
N GLN A 55 0.43 4.59 -1.87
CA GLN A 55 1.75 4.22 -1.38
C GLN A 55 2.08 2.75 -1.68
N ALA A 56 1.11 1.84 -1.59
CA ALA A 56 1.32 0.44 -1.99
C ALA A 56 1.65 0.32 -3.49
N GLY A 57 0.98 1.10 -4.34
CA GLY A 57 1.26 1.17 -5.77
C GLY A 57 2.63 1.76 -6.12
N GLU A 58 3.05 2.81 -5.41
CA GLU A 58 4.35 3.45 -5.59
C GLU A 58 5.50 2.51 -5.21
N VAL A 59 5.40 1.86 -4.04
CA VAL A 59 6.40 0.88 -3.58
C VAL A 59 6.53 -0.27 -4.58
N PHE A 60 5.41 -0.77 -5.10
CA PHE A 60 5.43 -1.83 -6.12
C PHE A 60 6.12 -1.37 -7.41
N SER A 61 5.87 -0.13 -7.84
CA SER A 61 6.48 0.45 -9.04
C SER A 61 8.01 0.58 -8.89
N ILE A 62 8.48 1.07 -7.74
CA ILE A 62 9.92 1.17 -7.42
C ILE A 62 10.58 -0.21 -7.45
N LEU A 63 9.92 -1.23 -6.89
CA LEU A 63 10.44 -2.60 -6.90
C LEU A 63 10.53 -3.18 -8.33
N ILE A 64 9.56 -2.88 -9.20
CA ILE A 64 9.60 -3.29 -10.61
C ILE A 64 10.73 -2.58 -11.35
N ASP A 65 10.90 -1.27 -11.17
CA ASP A 65 11.98 -0.51 -11.81
C ASP A 65 13.36 -1.01 -11.37
N LEU A 66 13.53 -1.28 -10.07
CA LEU A 66 14.75 -1.87 -9.54
C LEU A 66 15.03 -3.25 -10.16
N PHE A 67 14.00 -4.10 -10.26
CA PHE A 67 14.12 -5.42 -10.88
C PHE A 67 14.51 -5.33 -12.37
N ASN A 68 13.88 -4.43 -13.12
CA ASN A 68 14.16 -4.20 -14.53
C ASN A 68 15.57 -3.63 -14.76
N HIS A 69 16.07 -2.79 -13.85
CA HIS A 69 17.43 -2.28 -13.91
C HIS A 69 18.46 -3.40 -13.74
N PHE A 70 18.32 -4.22 -12.69
CA PHE A 70 19.22 -5.35 -12.46
C PHE A 70 19.13 -6.44 -13.53
N SER A 71 17.96 -6.67 -14.13
CA SER A 71 17.78 -7.67 -15.20
C SER A 71 18.32 -7.21 -16.56
N LYS A 72 18.69 -5.93 -16.71
CA LYS A 72 19.30 -5.37 -17.92
C LYS A 72 20.84 -5.43 -17.91
N ASP A 73 21.43 -5.57 -16.73
CA ASP A 73 22.89 -5.61 -16.51
C ASP A 73 23.45 -7.06 -16.44
N ASP A 74 22.59 -8.08 -16.62
CA ASP A 74 22.93 -9.50 -16.88
C ASP A 74 22.74 -9.85 -18.36
#